data_AF-A0A957X925-F1
#
_entry.id   AF-A0A957X925-F1
#
_cell.length_a   1.000
_cell.length_b   1.000
_cell.length_c   1.000
_cell.angle_alpha   90.00
_cell.angle_beta   90.00
_cell.angle_gamma   90.00
#
_symmetry.space_group_name_H-M   'P 1'
#
loop_
_entity.id
_entity.type
_entity.pdbx_description
1 polymer ?
#
loop_
_entity_poly.entity_id
_entity_poly.type
_entity_poly.pdbx_seq_one_letter_code
_entity_poly.pdbx_strand_id
1 'polypeptide(L)'
;APAASAIQAGLDYLNRFIRLAQRLDWSFDELDWALSSIGANLNKKIGDNQTDLIQVAQIQMLKRKYGLAVNELAAFWADLRRQPPLTDPDAPSFFDQLFNTTPLYVTGAAQGGNANTIQLAADATTANDAYTGRQITLTAGAGAGQSRTIVSYEGDSRTATVDSPWQPIPNTDSHYRITYSYLVGVAQKGTAKTLTLATMPPNAPSLNGLQIAIVAGTGAGQVRTIKSYAANSATVTIAADEAAWDPIPDTTSHYAIAAPGELPKIRAALQGALNLNSRDYDAIVTHLLTLEKGTLALDLALLTRLYRVSRMAQVLQLSIADYLTLLKLLALPRPAGALAAVMPTLAASEITSLADLHTVAQGADWLHAQKLTPAQLDFLVSGHLDQDALPSVVEVLTPVAAATALTNYGHHIVEWAVTAETLVRVDIKPAAAESMVVALVKAGLLDQSGMLKPSKVSLTTEEVRLALAPRFMLFDSQANILYESSDHGDSFRAGAQLTANFERIAAAGAHLFAVDRNGWGYVSDDYGATWRAPQLLQNASLSEIVILPHLVVFMGNTE
;
A
#
# COMPACT_ATOMS: atom_id res chain seq x y z
N ALA A 1 55.48 -4.92 5.30
CA ALA A 1 54.66 -5.81 4.45
C ALA A 1 53.16 -5.53 4.59
N PRO A 2 52.49 -5.61 5.77
CA PRO A 2 51.03 -5.45 5.87
C PRO A 2 50.52 -4.01 5.59
N ALA A 3 51.32 -2.98 5.89
CA ALA A 3 50.95 -1.59 5.58
C ALA A 3 50.93 -1.30 4.07
N ALA A 4 51.84 -1.89 3.30
CA ALA A 4 51.91 -1.70 1.85
C ALA A 4 50.74 -2.37 1.12
N SER A 5 50.33 -3.58 1.56
CA SER A 5 49.15 -4.26 1.02
C SER A 5 47.84 -3.53 1.34
N ALA A 6 47.74 -2.90 2.52
CA ALA A 6 46.56 -2.11 2.89
C ALA A 6 46.45 -0.83 2.04
N ILE A 7 47.57 -0.14 1.79
CA ILE A 7 47.61 1.04 0.91
C ILE A 7 47.21 0.67 -0.53
N GLN A 8 47.71 -0.45 -1.04
CA GLN A 8 47.37 -0.91 -2.40
C GLN A 8 45.87 -1.24 -2.51
N ALA A 9 45.29 -1.91 -1.52
CA ALA A 9 43.85 -2.19 -1.48
C ALA A 9 43.02 -0.90 -1.43
N GLY A 10 43.46 0.10 -0.65
CA GLY A 10 42.80 1.41 -0.59
C GLY A 10 42.83 2.16 -1.93
N LEU A 11 43.97 2.14 -2.63
CA LEU A 11 44.09 2.78 -3.95
C LEU A 11 43.24 2.06 -5.02
N ASP A 12 43.14 0.73 -4.97
CA ASP A 12 42.31 -0.02 -5.89
C ASP A 12 40.82 0.24 -5.64
N TYR A 13 40.41 0.34 -4.36
CA TYR A 13 39.06 0.77 -3.99
C TYR A 13 38.72 2.14 -4.59
N LEU A 14 39.58 3.14 -4.37
CA LEU A 14 39.37 4.51 -4.86
C LEU A 14 39.27 4.55 -6.39
N ASN A 15 40.15 3.82 -7.09
CA ASN A 15 40.11 3.76 -8.54
C ASN A 15 38.79 3.16 -9.05
N ARG A 16 38.32 2.06 -8.45
CA ARG A 16 37.04 1.43 -8.81
C ARG A 16 35.86 2.34 -8.50
N PHE A 17 35.86 2.98 -7.34
CA PHE A 17 34.83 3.90 -6.88
C PHE A 17 34.69 5.10 -7.84
N ILE A 18 35.80 5.77 -8.18
CA ILE A 18 35.80 6.92 -9.09
C ILE A 18 35.27 6.54 -10.48
N ARG A 19 35.74 5.41 -11.03
CA ARG A 19 35.29 4.93 -12.35
C ARG A 19 33.81 4.60 -12.36
N LEU A 20 33.31 3.99 -11.28
CA LEU A 20 31.89 3.64 -11.15
C LEU A 20 31.02 4.90 -11.05
N ALA A 21 31.42 5.89 -10.25
CA ALA A 21 30.71 7.17 -10.14
C ALA A 21 30.60 7.87 -11.49
N GLN A 22 31.72 7.95 -12.23
CA GLN A 22 31.76 8.53 -13.58
C GLN A 22 30.87 7.75 -14.57
N ARG A 23 30.83 6.42 -14.47
CA ARG A 23 30.03 5.59 -15.39
C ARG A 23 28.52 5.74 -15.16
N LEU A 24 28.12 5.97 -13.91
CA LEU A 24 26.73 6.14 -13.48
C LEU A 24 26.23 7.59 -13.58
N ASP A 25 27.15 8.54 -13.71
CA ASP A 25 26.89 9.98 -13.58
C ASP A 25 26.29 10.33 -12.20
N TRP A 26 26.89 9.75 -11.15
CA TRP A 26 26.49 9.98 -9.76
C TRP A 26 27.54 10.80 -9.03
N SER A 27 27.10 11.58 -8.05
CA SER A 27 28.04 12.22 -7.13
C SER A 27 28.73 11.15 -6.26
N PHE A 28 29.89 11.49 -5.70
CA PHE A 28 30.56 10.59 -4.76
C PHE A 28 29.71 10.30 -3.52
N ASP A 29 28.92 11.29 -3.08
CA ASP A 29 27.98 11.12 -1.96
C ASP A 29 26.86 10.13 -2.30
N GLU A 30 26.30 10.21 -3.51
CA GLU A 30 25.28 9.28 -3.98
C GLU A 30 25.82 7.86 -4.10
N LEU A 31 27.01 7.69 -4.66
CA LEU A 31 27.62 6.36 -4.81
C LEU A 31 27.98 5.75 -3.46
N ASP A 32 28.59 6.52 -2.55
CA ASP A 32 28.94 6.06 -1.21
C ASP A 32 27.70 5.60 -0.43
N TRP A 33 26.63 6.39 -0.50
CA TRP A 33 25.38 6.05 0.15
C TRP A 33 24.70 4.82 -0.49
N ALA A 34 24.67 4.72 -1.82
CA ALA A 34 24.14 3.55 -2.50
C ALA A 34 24.87 2.27 -2.06
N LEU A 35 26.20 2.27 -2.11
CA LEU A 35 27.02 1.11 -1.74
C LEU A 35 26.84 0.75 -0.27
N SER A 36 26.80 1.75 0.62
CA SER A 36 26.55 1.54 2.05
C SER A 36 25.17 0.92 2.31
N SER A 37 24.14 1.40 1.62
CA SER A 37 22.76 0.94 1.80
C SER A 37 22.52 -0.52 1.40
N ILE A 38 23.35 -1.07 0.51
CA ILE A 38 23.31 -2.48 0.08
C ILE A 38 24.42 -3.33 0.71
N GLY A 39 25.27 -2.74 1.56
CA GLY A 39 26.42 -3.44 2.16
C GLY A 39 27.48 -3.88 1.14
N ALA A 40 27.60 -3.16 0.03
CA ALA A 40 28.54 -3.50 -1.04
C ALA A 40 30.00 -3.29 -0.62
N ASN A 41 30.90 -4.12 -1.14
CA ASN A 41 32.33 -3.99 -0.91
C ASN A 41 33.10 -4.10 -2.21
N LEU A 42 33.49 -2.96 -2.77
CA LEU A 42 34.20 -2.91 -4.06
C LEU A 42 35.57 -3.58 -4.04
N ASN A 43 36.12 -3.94 -2.88
CA ASN A 43 37.41 -4.64 -2.77
C ASN A 43 37.32 -6.15 -2.99
N LYS A 44 36.12 -6.75 -3.15
CA LYS A 44 36.07 -8.18 -3.51
C LYS A 44 36.71 -8.39 -4.89
N LYS A 45 37.14 -9.63 -5.15
CA LYS A 45 37.77 -10.00 -6.43
C LYS A 45 36.80 -9.77 -7.58
N ILE A 46 37.33 -9.46 -8.77
CA ILE A 46 36.53 -9.31 -9.99
C ILE A 46 35.87 -10.66 -10.27
N GLY A 47 34.53 -10.71 -10.19
CA GLY A 47 33.71 -11.94 -10.18
C GLY A 47 32.81 -12.03 -8.95
N ASP A 48 33.36 -11.79 -7.75
CA ASP A 48 32.62 -11.83 -6.48
C ASP A 48 31.81 -10.54 -6.22
N ASN A 49 32.11 -9.48 -6.96
CA ASN A 49 31.39 -8.20 -6.96
C ASN A 49 30.15 -8.21 -7.87
N GLN A 50 29.84 -9.31 -8.56
CA GLN A 50 28.76 -9.32 -9.56
C GLN A 50 27.40 -8.98 -8.96
N THR A 51 27.09 -9.50 -7.77
CA THR A 51 25.84 -9.18 -7.05
C THR A 51 25.75 -7.70 -6.68
N ASP A 52 26.83 -7.14 -6.12
CA ASP A 52 26.90 -5.72 -5.72
C ASP A 52 26.70 -4.80 -6.94
N LEU A 53 27.32 -5.12 -8.08
CA LEU A 53 27.18 -4.35 -9.33
C LEU A 53 25.78 -4.48 -9.94
N ILE A 54 25.13 -5.64 -9.85
CA ILE A 54 23.75 -5.84 -10.27
C ILE A 54 22.82 -4.96 -9.42
N GLN A 55 23.01 -4.93 -8.10
CA GLN A 55 22.22 -4.08 -7.20
C GLN A 55 22.41 -2.59 -7.52
N VAL A 56 23.65 -2.14 -7.77
CA VAL A 56 23.91 -0.75 -8.21
C VAL A 56 23.22 -0.44 -9.54
N ALA A 57 23.22 -1.37 -10.49
CA ALA A 57 22.49 -1.22 -11.76
C ALA A 57 20.97 -1.14 -11.53
N GLN A 58 20.42 -1.96 -10.62
CA GLN A 58 19.00 -1.91 -10.24
C GLN A 58 18.63 -0.56 -9.62
N ILE A 59 19.48 0.00 -8.74
CA ILE A 59 19.27 1.34 -8.19
C ILE A 59 19.25 2.39 -9.31
N GLN A 60 20.17 2.31 -10.28
CA GLN A 60 20.17 3.23 -11.43
C GLN A 60 18.92 3.08 -12.31
N MET A 61 18.39 1.87 -12.47
CA MET A 61 17.12 1.65 -13.17
C MET A 61 15.96 2.32 -12.43
N LEU A 62 15.89 2.17 -11.10
CA LEU A 62 14.85 2.78 -10.27
C LEU A 62 14.95 4.32 -10.27
N LYS A 63 16.17 4.87 -10.19
CA LYS A 63 16.45 6.31 -10.34
C LYS A 63 15.92 6.85 -11.65
N ARG A 64 16.14 6.15 -12.76
CA ARG A 64 15.60 6.55 -14.07
C ARG A 64 14.09 6.39 -14.16
N LYS A 65 13.53 5.33 -13.58
CA LYS A 65 12.09 5.04 -13.62
C LYS A 65 11.28 6.08 -12.85
N TYR A 66 11.72 6.43 -11.64
CA TYR A 66 10.95 7.28 -10.73
C TYR A 66 11.47 8.72 -10.63
N GLY A 67 12.64 9.03 -11.20
CA GLY A 67 13.24 10.37 -11.13
C GLY A 67 13.69 10.80 -9.74
N LEU A 68 13.88 9.84 -8.82
CA LEU A 68 14.22 10.11 -7.43
C LEU A 68 15.74 10.14 -7.21
N ALA A 69 16.18 10.92 -6.23
CA ALA A 69 17.58 10.93 -5.81
C ALA A 69 17.98 9.59 -5.18
N VAL A 70 19.26 9.21 -5.28
CA VAL A 70 19.75 7.93 -4.70
C VAL A 70 19.52 7.88 -3.20
N ASN A 71 19.68 9.02 -2.53
CA ASN A 71 19.43 9.18 -1.10
C ASN A 71 17.99 8.85 -0.70
N GLU A 72 17.04 9.35 -1.50
CA GLU A 72 15.61 9.10 -1.33
C GLU A 72 15.26 7.63 -1.61
N LEU A 73 15.83 7.06 -2.69
CA LEU A 73 15.60 5.66 -3.06
C LEU A 73 16.09 4.70 -1.99
N ALA A 74 17.28 4.93 -1.46
CA ALA A 74 17.88 4.05 -0.46
C ALA A 74 17.02 3.90 0.80
N ALA A 75 16.25 4.92 1.17
CA ALA A 75 15.31 4.85 2.29
C ALA A 75 14.18 3.82 2.09
N PHE A 76 13.96 3.33 0.86
CA PHE A 76 13.02 2.24 0.61
C PHE A 76 13.53 0.87 1.08
N TRP A 77 14.83 0.67 1.29
CA TRP A 77 15.38 -0.61 1.78
C TRP A 77 16.35 -0.47 2.96
N ALA A 78 16.87 0.72 3.22
CA ALA A 78 17.72 1.04 4.35
C ALA A 78 17.08 2.13 5.24
N ASP A 79 17.67 2.37 6.40
CA ASP A 79 17.26 3.45 7.30
C ASP A 79 17.52 4.84 6.68
N LEU A 80 16.68 5.80 7.05
CA LEU A 80 16.86 7.19 6.64
C LEU A 80 18.24 7.71 7.07
N ARG A 81 18.95 8.31 6.11
CA ARG A 81 20.28 8.87 6.34
C ARG A 81 20.22 10.02 7.35
N ARG A 82 20.88 9.83 8.50
CA ARG A 82 21.08 10.86 9.54
C ARG A 82 22.39 11.63 9.39
N GLN A 83 23.28 11.18 8.51
CA GLN A 83 24.54 11.87 8.25
C GLN A 83 24.33 12.96 7.19
N PRO A 84 24.98 14.12 7.33
CA PRO A 84 24.98 15.14 6.30
C PRO A 84 25.66 14.62 5.02
N PRO A 85 25.41 15.27 3.86
CA PRO A 85 26.13 14.99 2.64
C PRO A 85 27.65 15.13 2.82
N LEU A 86 28.44 14.26 2.18
CA LEU A 86 29.91 14.32 2.22
C LEU A 86 30.45 15.64 1.61
N THR A 87 29.69 16.27 0.73
CA THR A 87 30.07 17.51 0.05
C THR A 87 29.85 18.76 0.91
N ASP A 88 28.96 18.68 1.89
CA ASP A 88 28.59 19.80 2.76
C ASP A 88 28.21 19.26 4.15
N PRO A 89 29.19 19.19 5.09
CA PRO A 89 28.95 18.70 6.44
C PRO A 89 27.98 19.55 7.26
N ASP A 90 27.74 20.80 6.85
CA ASP A 90 26.84 21.73 7.54
C ASP A 90 25.40 21.67 6.98
N ALA A 91 25.18 21.01 5.85
CA ALA A 91 23.85 20.80 5.28
C ALA A 91 23.01 19.80 6.11
N PRO A 92 21.68 20.01 6.21
CA PRO A 92 20.81 19.09 6.94
C PRO A 92 20.83 17.70 6.30
N SER A 93 20.84 16.65 7.12
CA SER A 93 20.70 15.27 6.65
C SER A 93 19.34 15.02 6.02
N PHE A 94 19.16 13.91 5.31
CA PHE A 94 17.85 13.58 4.73
C PHE A 94 16.76 13.41 5.80
N PHE A 95 17.14 12.82 6.94
CA PHE A 95 16.26 12.75 8.10
C PHE A 95 15.83 14.14 8.58
N ASP A 96 16.79 15.08 8.70
CA ASP A 96 16.49 16.45 9.11
C ASP A 96 15.64 17.19 8.07
N GLN A 97 15.87 16.91 6.79
CA GLN A 97 15.07 17.45 5.69
C GLN A 97 13.61 16.97 5.71
N LEU A 98 13.31 15.84 6.35
CA LEU A 98 11.94 15.32 6.42
C LEU A 98 11.25 15.68 7.73
N PHE A 99 11.94 15.48 8.85
CA PHE A 99 11.34 15.58 10.18
C PHE A 99 11.68 16.88 10.91
N ASN A 100 12.66 17.64 10.40
CA ASN A 100 13.13 18.89 11.00
C ASN A 100 12.98 20.10 10.05
N THR A 101 12.18 20.01 8.98
CA THR A 101 12.07 21.04 7.91
C THR A 101 11.05 22.14 8.07
N THR A 102 10.25 22.13 9.12
CA THR A 102 9.46 23.31 9.46
C THR A 102 10.22 24.13 10.50
N PRO A 103 10.95 25.19 10.15
CA PRO A 103 11.02 26.32 11.05
C PRO A 103 9.59 26.85 11.16
N LEU A 104 9.01 26.82 12.36
CA LEU A 104 7.82 27.63 12.61
C LEU A 104 8.20 29.07 12.37
N TYR A 105 7.44 29.78 11.57
CA TYR A 105 7.64 31.20 11.41
C TYR A 105 6.42 31.93 11.96
N VAL A 106 6.63 32.88 12.88
CA VAL A 106 5.59 33.87 13.15
C VAL A 106 5.67 34.89 12.03
N THR A 107 4.58 35.03 11.30
CA THR A 107 4.42 36.05 10.27
C THR A 107 3.41 37.07 10.72
N GLY A 108 3.52 38.29 10.22
CA GLY A 108 2.57 39.34 10.52
C GLY A 108 2.84 40.58 9.70
N ALA A 109 1.86 41.49 9.68
CA ALA A 109 2.08 42.86 9.26
C ALA A 109 2.61 43.65 10.46
N ALA A 110 3.71 44.37 10.28
CA ALA A 110 4.22 45.25 11.30
C ALA A 110 3.20 46.37 11.58
N GLN A 111 3.15 46.88 12.80
CA GLN A 111 2.33 48.05 13.14
C GLN A 111 3.12 49.37 13.03
N GLY A 112 4.41 49.28 12.72
CA GLY A 112 5.34 50.39 12.67
C GLY A 112 6.70 50.00 13.24
N GLY A 113 7.57 50.98 13.43
CA GLY A 113 8.91 50.77 13.95
C GLY A 113 9.73 52.05 13.87
N ASN A 114 10.97 51.97 14.35
CA ASN A 114 11.97 52.99 14.14
C ASN A 114 13.26 52.36 13.59
N ALA A 115 14.35 53.11 13.53
CA ALA A 115 15.62 52.58 13.02
C ALA A 115 16.03 51.27 13.71
N ASN A 116 15.80 51.09 15.02
CA ASN A 116 16.27 49.91 15.76
C ASN A 116 15.13 49.03 16.29
N THR A 117 13.88 49.29 15.92
CA THR A 117 12.74 48.52 16.43
C THR A 117 11.71 48.24 15.35
N ILE A 118 10.92 47.19 15.60
CA ILE A 118 9.72 46.88 14.85
C ILE A 118 8.62 46.47 15.82
N GLN A 119 7.43 47.03 15.64
CA GLN A 119 6.25 46.64 16.37
C GLN A 119 5.55 45.51 15.61
N LEU A 120 5.41 44.37 16.26
CA LEU A 120 4.82 43.16 15.67
C LEU A 120 3.29 43.27 15.62
N ALA A 121 2.67 42.33 14.89
CA ALA A 121 1.22 42.23 14.76
C ALA A 121 0.53 42.02 16.12
N ALA A 122 -0.77 42.34 16.20
CA ALA A 122 -1.52 42.37 17.47
C ALA A 122 -1.68 40.98 18.11
N ASP A 123 -1.53 39.92 17.32
CA ASP A 123 -1.56 38.52 17.71
C ASP A 123 -0.20 37.97 18.14
N ALA A 124 0.88 38.77 18.08
CA ALA A 124 2.18 38.37 18.63
C ALA A 124 2.11 38.20 20.16
N THR A 125 2.92 37.28 20.69
CA THR A 125 2.90 36.89 22.12
C THR A 125 3.17 38.06 23.05
N THR A 126 2.52 38.05 24.21
CA THR A 126 2.71 39.04 25.27
C THR A 126 3.82 38.69 26.25
N ALA A 127 4.55 37.58 26.03
CA ALA A 127 5.67 37.20 26.87
C ALA A 127 6.95 38.00 26.52
N ASN A 128 7.58 38.62 27.51
CA ASN A 128 8.86 39.29 27.34
C ASN A 128 9.95 38.31 26.89
N ASP A 129 10.88 38.81 26.08
CA ASP A 129 12.01 38.09 25.50
C ASP A 129 11.68 36.88 24.61
N ALA A 130 10.42 36.64 24.30
CA ALA A 130 9.99 35.47 23.53
C ALA A 130 10.65 35.36 22.14
N TYR A 131 11.03 36.50 21.54
CA TYR A 131 11.70 36.55 20.25
C TYR A 131 13.18 36.95 20.33
N THR A 132 13.72 37.19 21.52
CA THR A 132 15.13 37.59 21.71
C THR A 132 16.07 36.51 21.16
N GLY A 133 17.11 36.90 20.43
CA GLY A 133 18.06 36.02 19.73
C GLY A 133 17.54 35.41 18.43
N ARG A 134 16.29 35.68 18.02
CA ARG A 134 15.72 35.16 16.77
C ARG A 134 15.99 36.10 15.60
N GLN A 135 16.07 35.52 14.41
CA GLN A 135 16.17 36.29 13.19
C GLN A 135 14.78 36.72 12.72
N ILE A 136 14.60 38.01 12.52
CA ILE A 136 13.44 38.60 11.87
C ILE A 136 13.81 39.03 10.46
N THR A 137 12.99 38.65 9.48
CA THR A 137 13.17 39.02 8.07
C THR A 137 11.93 39.73 7.58
N LEU A 138 12.10 40.89 6.93
CA LEU A 138 11.02 41.58 6.25
C LEU A 138 10.75 40.90 4.90
N THR A 139 9.54 40.40 4.69
CA THR A 139 9.17 39.61 3.51
C THR A 139 8.46 40.42 2.43
N ALA A 140 7.86 41.56 2.77
CA ALA A 140 7.24 42.49 1.83
C ALA A 140 7.17 43.91 2.44
N GLY A 141 6.85 44.92 1.62
CA GLY A 141 6.71 46.31 2.05
C GLY A 141 8.04 47.06 2.24
N ALA A 142 8.01 48.13 3.02
CA ALA A 142 9.20 48.95 3.28
C ALA A 142 10.28 48.08 3.95
N GLY A 143 11.45 48.02 3.32
CA GLY A 143 12.58 47.27 3.84
C GLY A 143 12.57 45.76 3.55
N ALA A 144 11.69 45.26 2.67
CA ALA A 144 11.68 43.85 2.25
C ALA A 144 13.06 43.32 1.85
N GLY A 145 13.37 42.10 2.27
CA GLY A 145 14.66 41.44 2.08
C GLY A 145 15.69 41.72 3.19
N GLN A 146 15.44 42.67 4.10
CA GLN A 146 16.30 42.88 5.26
C GLN A 146 16.05 41.81 6.34
N SER A 147 17.14 41.27 6.89
CA SER A 147 17.12 40.40 8.06
C SER A 147 17.92 41.01 9.21
N ARG A 148 17.45 40.83 10.44
CA ARG A 148 18.07 41.32 11.66
C ARG A 148 17.95 40.29 12.78
N THR A 149 18.83 40.37 13.77
CA THR A 149 18.69 39.59 15.01
C THR A 149 17.94 40.44 16.03
N ILE A 150 16.90 39.89 16.65
CA ILE A 150 16.19 40.56 17.73
C ILE A 150 17.07 40.51 18.99
N VAL A 151 17.45 41.67 19.53
CA VAL A 151 18.29 41.78 20.74
C VAL A 151 17.46 41.85 22.03
N SER A 152 16.21 42.28 21.93
CA SER A 152 15.24 42.25 23.05
C SER A 152 13.81 42.30 22.52
N TYR A 153 12.86 41.81 23.30
CA TYR A 153 11.44 41.87 22.96
C TYR A 153 10.58 42.20 24.18
N GLU A 154 9.77 43.26 24.08
CA GLU A 154 8.79 43.63 25.12
C GLU A 154 7.40 43.17 24.72
N GLY A 155 6.87 42.20 25.45
CA GLY A 155 5.64 41.49 25.12
C GLY A 155 4.38 42.33 25.24
N ASP A 156 4.30 43.20 26.26
CA ASP A 156 3.13 44.09 26.45
C ASP A 156 2.94 45.05 25.27
N SER A 157 4.05 45.55 24.72
CA SER A 157 4.03 46.46 23.57
C SER A 157 4.18 45.76 22.22
N ARG A 158 4.54 44.48 22.24
CA ARG A 158 4.93 43.65 21.09
C ARG A 158 6.06 44.27 20.26
N THR A 159 7.00 44.93 20.93
CA THR A 159 8.10 45.64 20.29
C THR A 159 9.36 44.80 20.32
N ALA A 160 9.89 44.46 19.15
CA ALA A 160 11.19 43.82 18.98
C ALA A 160 12.26 44.87 18.70
N THR A 161 13.32 44.89 19.50
CA THR A 161 14.54 45.67 19.25
C THR A 161 15.53 44.82 18.48
N VAL A 162 16.22 45.37 17.49
CA VAL A 162 17.14 44.63 16.60
C VAL A 162 18.60 45.05 16.74
N ASP A 163 19.50 44.18 16.30
CA ASP A 163 20.97 44.29 16.40
C ASP A 163 21.58 45.37 15.49
N SER A 164 20.91 45.74 14.41
CA SER A 164 21.38 46.75 13.47
C SER A 164 20.22 47.53 12.85
N PRO A 165 20.43 48.81 12.49
CA PRO A 165 19.33 49.66 12.09
C PRO A 165 18.69 49.20 10.77
N TRP A 166 17.36 49.32 10.68
CA TRP A 166 16.59 49.14 9.47
C TRP A 166 16.82 50.28 8.47
N GLN A 167 17.09 49.92 7.21
CA GLN A 167 17.15 50.86 6.09
C GLN A 167 16.67 50.20 4.80
N PRO A 168 15.47 50.54 4.28
CA PRO A 168 14.42 51.41 4.84
C PRO A 168 13.82 50.92 6.17
N ILE A 169 13.25 51.84 6.97
CA ILE A 169 12.55 51.53 8.24
C ILE A 169 11.21 50.83 7.95
N PRO A 170 10.89 49.70 8.62
CA PRO A 170 9.60 49.03 8.46
C PRO A 170 8.43 49.88 8.94
N ASN A 171 7.33 49.83 8.20
CA ASN A 171 6.09 50.56 8.46
C ASN A 171 4.88 49.60 8.48
N THR A 172 3.66 50.13 8.49
CA THR A 172 2.43 49.31 8.50
C THR A 172 2.22 48.43 7.27
N ASP A 173 2.91 48.73 6.16
CA ASP A 173 2.88 47.93 4.93
C ASP A 173 3.96 46.85 4.92
N SER A 174 4.88 46.85 5.90
CA SER A 174 5.94 45.87 6.02
C SER A 174 5.43 44.56 6.58
N HIS A 175 5.63 43.46 5.86
CA HIS A 175 5.39 42.12 6.36
C HIS A 175 6.68 41.53 6.89
N TYR A 176 6.60 40.78 7.98
CA TYR A 176 7.75 40.14 8.60
C TYR A 176 7.55 38.64 8.77
N ARG A 177 8.67 37.96 8.95
CA ARG A 177 8.78 36.55 9.29
C ARG A 177 9.87 36.39 10.36
N ILE A 178 9.50 35.91 11.54
CA ILE A 178 10.43 35.57 12.61
C ILE A 178 10.62 34.07 12.60
N THR A 179 11.85 33.62 12.38
CA THR A 179 12.18 32.20 12.33
C THR A 179 12.32 31.64 13.75
N TYR A 180 11.42 30.73 14.13
CA TYR A 180 11.67 29.81 15.23
C TYR A 180 12.41 28.60 14.70
N SER A 181 13.61 28.39 15.21
CA SER A 181 14.19 27.06 15.23
C SER A 181 13.63 26.36 16.45
N TYR A 182 12.94 25.23 16.27
CA TYR A 182 12.74 24.26 17.34
C TYR A 182 14.09 24.00 17.99
N LEU A 183 14.18 24.07 19.32
CA LEU A 183 15.36 23.57 20.00
C LEU A 183 15.16 22.09 20.21
N VAL A 184 15.77 21.28 19.34
CA VAL A 184 15.81 19.83 19.47
C VAL A 184 17.15 19.40 20.04
N GLY A 185 17.14 18.32 20.81
CA GLY A 185 18.37 17.77 21.36
C GLY A 185 18.14 16.48 22.12
N VAL A 186 19.21 15.96 22.69
CA VAL A 186 19.18 14.81 23.59
C VAL A 186 19.27 15.27 25.03
N ALA A 187 18.44 14.70 25.89
CA ALA A 187 18.57 14.84 27.32
C ALA A 187 19.83 14.11 27.80
N GLN A 188 20.40 14.60 28.89
CA GLN A 188 21.53 13.97 29.56
C GLN A 188 21.07 13.28 30.85
N LYS A 189 20.14 13.90 31.58
CA LYS A 189 19.56 13.36 32.80
C LYS A 189 18.30 14.13 33.19
N GLY A 190 17.24 13.42 33.57
CA GLY A 190 16.04 13.99 34.17
C GLY A 190 15.93 13.76 35.67
N THR A 191 15.09 14.56 36.32
CA THR A 191 14.47 14.26 37.61
C THR A 191 12.95 14.39 37.46
N ALA A 192 12.19 14.23 38.54
CA ALA A 192 10.74 14.45 38.50
C ALA A 192 10.33 15.86 38.01
N LYS A 193 11.18 16.89 38.16
CA LYS A 193 10.85 18.29 37.82
C LYS A 193 11.89 19.02 36.97
N THR A 194 13.02 18.37 36.66
CA THR A 194 14.10 19.00 35.90
C THR A 194 14.59 18.11 34.77
N LEU A 195 15.15 18.72 33.73
CA LEU A 195 15.79 18.02 32.62
C LEU A 195 17.08 18.74 32.24
N THR A 196 18.21 18.04 32.33
CA THR A 196 19.51 18.51 31.85
C THR A 196 19.66 18.15 30.37
N LEU A 197 20.01 19.14 29.54
CA LEU A 197 20.16 19.01 28.09
C LEU A 197 21.63 18.74 27.74
N ALA A 198 21.93 17.81 26.82
CA ALA A 198 23.31 17.39 26.57
C ALA A 198 24.12 18.36 25.70
N THR A 199 23.47 19.22 24.93
CA THR A 199 24.15 20.26 24.14
C THR A 199 23.24 21.46 24.01
N MET A 200 23.78 22.64 24.22
CA MET A 200 23.08 23.90 24.03
C MET A 200 24.05 24.94 23.44
N PRO A 201 23.60 25.80 22.51
CA PRO A 201 24.43 26.88 22.01
C PRO A 201 24.75 27.88 23.14
N PRO A 202 25.97 28.44 23.19
CA PRO A 202 26.40 29.36 24.25
C PRO A 202 25.60 30.69 24.36
N ASN A 203 24.57 30.90 23.54
CA ASN A 203 23.72 32.11 23.50
C ASN A 203 22.22 31.79 23.40
N ALA A 204 21.75 30.68 23.97
CA ALA A 204 20.36 30.28 23.83
C ALA A 204 19.37 31.29 24.45
N PRO A 205 18.22 31.54 23.79
CA PRO A 205 17.19 32.43 24.33
C PRO A 205 16.65 31.91 25.67
N SER A 206 16.03 32.80 26.45
CA SER A 206 15.25 32.41 27.62
C SER A 206 14.21 31.37 27.19
N LEU A 207 14.32 30.14 27.71
CA LEU A 207 13.36 29.07 27.43
C LEU A 207 12.09 29.18 28.28
N ASN A 208 11.98 30.23 29.10
CA ASN A 208 10.90 30.41 30.04
C ASN A 208 9.58 30.62 29.29
N GLY A 209 8.53 29.91 29.69
CA GLY A 209 7.21 29.97 29.06
C GLY A 209 7.08 29.15 27.77
N LEU A 210 8.17 28.56 27.26
CA LEU A 210 8.09 27.57 26.17
C LEU A 210 7.66 26.21 26.72
N GLN A 211 7.20 25.33 25.84
CA GLN A 211 6.88 23.95 26.19
C GLN A 211 7.99 23.02 25.70
N ILE A 212 8.33 22.03 26.52
CA ILE A 212 9.26 20.95 26.19
C ILE A 212 8.49 19.64 26.04
N ALA A 213 8.66 18.97 24.90
CA ALA A 213 8.14 17.64 24.62
C ALA A 213 9.28 16.64 24.57
N ILE A 214 9.10 15.47 25.18
CA ILE A 214 9.98 14.32 24.95
C ILE A 214 9.45 13.60 23.71
N VAL A 215 10.21 13.70 22.63
CA VAL A 215 9.83 13.24 21.29
C VAL A 215 10.28 11.82 20.99
N ALA A 216 11.24 11.27 21.75
CA ALA A 216 11.68 9.88 21.65
C ALA A 216 12.41 9.45 22.93
N GLY A 217 12.59 8.15 23.13
CA GLY A 217 13.30 7.57 24.30
C GLY A 217 12.47 7.52 25.58
N THR A 218 13.14 7.36 26.73
CA THR A 218 12.49 7.25 28.04
C THR A 218 11.62 8.49 28.34
N GLY A 219 10.33 8.26 28.58
CA GLY A 219 9.39 9.35 28.87
C GLY A 219 8.82 10.05 27.63
N ALA A 220 8.97 9.47 26.43
CA ALA A 220 8.35 9.96 25.20
C ALA A 220 6.83 10.19 25.32
N GLY A 221 6.34 11.23 24.64
CA GLY A 221 4.93 11.65 24.67
C GLY A 221 4.59 12.60 25.82
N GLN A 222 5.48 12.78 26.80
CA GLN A 222 5.28 13.75 27.86
C GLN A 222 5.62 15.18 27.39
N VAL A 223 4.76 16.13 27.74
CA VAL A 223 4.89 17.56 27.43
C VAL A 223 4.76 18.38 28.70
N ARG A 224 5.63 19.37 28.90
CA ARG A 224 5.64 20.24 30.09
C ARG A 224 5.95 21.68 29.73
N THR A 225 5.39 22.62 30.47
CA THR A 225 5.77 24.02 30.38
C THR A 225 7.06 24.30 31.17
N ILE A 226 7.99 24.99 30.53
CA ILE A 226 9.27 25.40 31.12
C ILE A 226 9.04 26.64 31.98
N LYS A 227 9.32 26.54 33.27
CA LYS A 227 9.28 27.67 34.19
C LYS A 227 10.56 28.48 34.15
N SER A 228 11.69 27.80 34.18
CA SER A 228 13.01 28.44 34.21
C SER A 228 14.06 27.59 33.54
N TYR A 229 15.09 28.24 32.99
CA TYR A 229 16.27 27.59 32.44
C TYR A 229 17.56 28.14 33.05
N ALA A 230 18.46 27.24 33.49
CA ALA A 230 19.77 27.57 34.04
C ALA A 230 20.87 27.30 32.98
N ALA A 231 21.35 28.36 32.33
CA ALA A 231 22.30 28.28 31.22
C ALA A 231 23.63 27.60 31.58
N ASN A 232 24.18 27.85 32.79
CA ASN A 232 25.47 27.31 33.22
C ASN A 232 25.48 25.78 33.40
N SER A 233 24.30 25.17 33.62
CA SER A 233 24.15 23.73 33.83
C SER A 233 23.24 23.09 32.78
N ALA A 234 22.87 23.82 31.72
CA ALA A 234 21.92 23.41 30.70
C ALA A 234 20.66 22.74 31.27
N THR A 235 20.13 23.24 32.39
CA THR A 235 19.03 22.58 33.12
C THR A 235 17.72 23.34 32.97
N VAL A 236 16.71 22.65 32.47
CA VAL A 236 15.32 23.11 32.38
C VAL A 236 14.56 22.68 33.64
N THR A 237 13.79 23.60 34.22
CA THR A 237 12.88 23.33 35.35
C THR A 237 11.44 23.51 34.87
N ILE A 238 10.61 22.49 35.05
CA ILE A 238 9.18 22.55 34.69
C ILE A 238 8.38 23.30 35.76
N ALA A 239 7.21 23.84 35.39
CA ALA A 239 6.38 24.57 36.34
C ALA A 239 5.88 23.71 37.51
N ALA A 240 5.52 24.36 38.63
CA ALA A 240 5.22 23.65 39.87
C ALA A 240 3.90 22.87 39.78
N ASP A 241 2.95 23.46 39.07
CA ASP A 241 1.61 22.99 38.69
C ASP A 241 1.62 21.91 37.61
N GLU A 242 2.70 21.77 36.86
CA GLU A 242 2.86 20.71 35.86
C GLU A 242 3.05 19.32 36.49
N ALA A 243 2.59 18.27 35.83
CA ALA A 243 2.81 16.90 36.33
C ALA A 243 4.31 16.57 36.43
N ALA A 244 4.71 15.70 37.36
CA ALA A 244 6.09 15.20 37.39
C ALA A 244 6.39 14.41 36.11
N TRP A 245 7.67 14.31 35.73
CA TRP A 245 8.08 13.39 34.68
C TRP A 245 7.94 11.94 35.15
N ASP A 246 7.20 11.14 34.41
CA ASP A 246 6.99 9.71 34.65
C ASP A 246 6.64 8.99 33.33
N PRO A 247 7.53 8.12 32.78
CA PRO A 247 8.90 7.84 33.24
C PRO A 247 9.83 9.05 33.19
N ILE A 248 10.83 9.13 34.08
CA ILE A 248 11.82 10.23 34.11
C ILE A 248 12.74 10.13 32.88
N PRO A 249 12.84 11.17 32.02
CA PRO A 249 13.73 11.15 30.86
C PRO A 249 15.21 10.98 31.22
N ASP A 250 15.96 10.29 30.37
CA ASP A 250 17.36 9.92 30.53
C ASP A 250 18.19 10.22 29.27
N THR A 251 19.39 9.67 29.16
CA THR A 251 20.31 9.88 28.02
C THR A 251 19.78 9.37 26.67
N THR A 252 18.76 8.51 26.68
CA THR A 252 18.10 8.02 25.46
C THR A 252 16.98 8.94 24.98
N SER A 253 16.64 9.95 25.80
CA SER A 253 15.45 10.77 25.58
C SER A 253 15.77 11.96 24.67
N HIS A 254 15.04 12.06 23.57
CA HIS A 254 15.12 13.19 22.64
C HIS A 254 14.02 14.18 22.99
N TYR A 255 14.33 15.48 22.96
CA TYR A 255 13.37 16.53 23.28
C TYR A 255 13.21 17.54 22.14
N ALA A 256 12.07 18.23 22.13
CA ALA A 256 11.81 19.41 21.31
C ALA A 256 11.21 20.51 22.18
N ILE A 257 11.67 21.75 22.01
CA ILE A 257 11.16 22.93 22.71
C ILE A 257 10.56 23.91 21.70
N ALA A 258 9.32 24.32 21.93
CA ALA A 258 8.55 25.24 21.08
C ALA A 258 7.63 26.16 21.90
N ALA A 259 6.99 27.15 21.27
CA ALA A 259 6.03 28.01 21.95
C ALA A 259 4.76 27.22 22.37
N PRO A 260 4.02 27.70 23.40
CA PRO A 260 2.76 27.06 23.82
C PRO A 260 1.76 26.92 22.68
N GLY A 261 1.23 25.71 22.48
CA GLY A 261 0.29 25.43 21.39
C GLY A 261 0.94 25.25 20.01
N GLU A 262 2.22 25.60 19.87
CA GLU A 262 3.03 25.34 18.68
C GLU A 262 3.79 24.03 18.74
N LEU A 263 3.89 23.37 19.91
CA LEU A 263 4.35 21.98 19.98
C LEU A 263 3.36 21.10 19.20
N PRO A 264 3.73 20.57 18.03
CA PRO A 264 2.87 19.63 17.37
C PRO A 264 2.97 18.33 18.18
N LYS A 265 1.82 17.87 18.68
CA LYS A 265 1.58 16.46 19.01
C LYS A 265 2.35 15.63 17.99
N ILE A 266 3.28 14.76 18.39
CA ILE A 266 4.21 14.01 17.49
C ILE A 266 3.51 13.53 16.21
N ARG A 267 2.27 13.04 16.33
CA ARG A 267 1.37 12.70 15.22
C ARG A 267 1.25 13.80 14.14
N ALA A 268 0.96 15.04 14.50
CA ALA A 268 0.83 16.17 13.58
C ALA A 268 2.16 16.51 12.88
N ALA A 269 3.29 16.38 13.59
CA ALA A 269 4.62 16.54 12.98
C ALA A 269 4.90 15.43 11.95
N LEU A 270 4.59 14.18 12.28
CA LEU A 270 4.72 13.05 11.36
C LEU A 270 3.78 13.18 10.15
N GLN A 271 2.53 13.60 10.38
CA GLN A 271 1.55 13.85 9.32
C GLN A 271 2.01 14.97 8.38
N GLY A 272 2.55 16.06 8.91
CA GLY A 272 3.11 17.15 8.12
C GLY A 272 4.33 16.73 7.31
N ALA A 273 5.30 16.09 7.98
CA ALA A 273 6.54 15.60 7.36
C ALA A 273 6.30 14.63 6.19
N LEU A 274 5.29 13.76 6.33
CA LEU A 274 4.97 12.71 5.35
C LEU A 274 3.82 13.10 4.41
N ASN A 275 3.24 14.28 4.58
CA ASN A 275 2.04 14.75 3.87
C ASN A 275 0.88 13.75 3.93
N LEU A 276 0.51 13.33 5.15
CA LEU A 276 -0.53 12.34 5.41
C LEU A 276 -1.73 12.96 6.14
N ASN A 277 -2.93 12.56 5.76
CA ASN A 277 -4.13 12.83 6.56
C ASN A 277 -4.25 11.83 7.74
N SER A 278 -5.23 12.04 8.63
CA SER A 278 -5.43 11.19 9.81
C SER A 278 -5.80 9.75 9.50
N ARG A 279 -6.63 9.53 8.48
CA ARG A 279 -7.05 8.18 8.05
C ARG A 279 -5.86 7.39 7.52
N ASP A 280 -5.09 8.00 6.63
CA ASP A 280 -3.91 7.36 6.02
C ASP A 280 -2.83 7.08 7.05
N TYR A 281 -2.58 8.01 7.97
CA TYR A 281 -1.66 7.78 9.09
C TYR A 281 -2.09 6.58 9.94
N ASP A 282 -3.37 6.50 10.32
CA ASP A 282 -3.90 5.40 11.13
C ASP A 282 -3.85 4.06 10.38
N ALA A 283 -4.08 4.06 9.06
CA ALA A 283 -3.97 2.88 8.22
C ALA A 283 -2.53 2.33 8.18
N ILE A 284 -1.54 3.20 8.00
CA ILE A 284 -0.12 2.80 8.00
C ILE A 284 0.29 2.29 9.38
N VAL A 285 -0.04 3.02 10.45
CA VAL A 285 0.30 2.59 11.82
C VAL A 285 -0.33 1.25 12.15
N THR A 286 -1.61 1.05 11.81
CA THR A 286 -2.30 -0.23 11.99
C THR A 286 -1.59 -1.34 11.22
N HIS A 287 -1.22 -1.10 9.97
CA HIS A 287 -0.45 -2.05 9.17
C HIS A 287 0.87 -2.43 9.84
N LEU A 288 1.67 -1.44 10.27
CA LEU A 288 2.95 -1.69 10.94
C LEU A 288 2.79 -2.44 12.28
N LEU A 289 1.71 -2.16 13.03
CA LEU A 289 1.35 -2.92 14.23
C LEU A 289 1.03 -4.39 13.93
N THR A 290 0.44 -4.71 12.78
CA THR A 290 0.21 -6.13 12.42
C THR A 290 1.50 -6.89 12.13
N LEU A 291 2.56 -6.18 11.73
CA LEU A 291 3.86 -6.77 11.43
C LEU A 291 4.71 -6.92 12.70
N GLU A 292 4.59 -5.99 13.65
CA GLU A 292 5.29 -6.07 14.93
C GLU A 292 4.50 -6.86 15.98
N LYS A 293 5.11 -7.93 16.50
CA LYS A 293 4.60 -8.66 17.67
C LYS A 293 4.92 -7.89 18.96
N GLY A 294 4.43 -6.65 19.11
CA GLY A 294 4.76 -5.81 20.26
C GLY A 294 4.30 -4.36 20.14
N THR A 295 4.86 -3.51 21.00
CA THR A 295 4.67 -2.06 21.00
C THR A 295 5.62 -1.38 20.02
N LEU A 296 5.11 -0.53 19.14
CA LEU A 296 5.92 0.32 18.27
C LEU A 296 6.73 1.32 19.11
N ALA A 297 8.05 1.20 19.09
CA ALA A 297 8.94 2.22 19.63
C ALA A 297 9.12 3.34 18.61
N LEU A 298 9.01 4.60 19.05
CA LEU A 298 9.27 5.75 18.19
C LEU A 298 10.79 5.94 18.01
N ASP A 299 11.35 5.17 17.08
CA ASP A 299 12.77 5.15 16.75
C ASP A 299 13.00 5.38 15.24
N LEU A 300 14.27 5.38 14.82
CA LEU A 300 14.65 5.58 13.42
C LEU A 300 14.05 4.51 12.50
N ALA A 301 13.93 3.27 12.97
CA ALA A 301 13.40 2.18 12.18
C ALA A 301 11.91 2.38 11.89
N LEU A 302 11.12 2.76 12.90
CA LEU A 302 9.71 3.09 12.74
C LEU A 302 9.52 4.30 11.81
N LEU A 303 10.28 5.37 12.02
CA LEU A 303 10.21 6.58 11.20
C LEU A 303 10.55 6.29 9.73
N THR A 304 11.55 5.45 9.50
CA THR A 304 11.91 4.99 8.15
C THR A 304 10.78 4.16 7.55
N ARG A 305 10.16 3.23 8.30
CA ARG A 305 9.04 2.42 7.80
C ARG A 305 7.81 3.26 7.46
N LEU A 306 7.48 4.26 8.28
CA LEU A 306 6.42 5.23 8.01
C LEU A 306 6.70 6.02 6.72
N TYR A 307 7.91 6.55 6.58
CA TYR A 307 8.36 7.23 5.36
C TYR A 307 8.27 6.32 4.14
N ARG A 308 8.77 5.08 4.26
CA ARG A 308 8.82 4.09 3.18
C ARG A 308 7.43 3.74 2.65
N VAL A 309 6.47 3.46 3.54
CA VAL A 309 5.09 3.14 3.14
C VAL A 309 4.41 4.34 2.49
N SER A 310 4.49 5.51 3.14
CA SER A 310 3.85 6.73 2.63
C SER A 310 4.43 7.16 1.28
N ARG A 311 5.75 7.20 1.17
CA ARG A 311 6.43 7.66 -0.05
C ARG A 311 6.26 6.67 -1.20
N MET A 312 6.31 5.37 -0.95
CA MET A 312 6.17 4.39 -2.02
C MET A 312 4.76 4.41 -2.64
N ALA A 313 3.72 4.59 -1.82
CA ALA A 313 2.36 4.78 -2.33
C ALA A 313 2.28 6.00 -3.27
N GLN A 314 2.88 7.13 -2.87
CA GLN A 314 2.93 8.35 -3.69
C GLN A 314 3.70 8.13 -5.00
N VAL A 315 4.85 7.45 -4.95
CA VAL A 315 5.69 7.17 -6.13
C VAL A 315 4.97 6.26 -7.13
N LEU A 316 4.20 5.29 -6.64
CA LEU A 316 3.37 4.41 -7.47
C LEU A 316 2.03 5.05 -7.88
N GLN A 317 1.74 6.27 -7.41
CA GLN A 317 0.46 6.96 -7.62
C GLN A 317 -0.75 6.14 -7.14
N LEU A 318 -0.57 5.40 -6.04
CA LEU A 318 -1.63 4.62 -5.38
C LEU A 318 -2.11 5.35 -4.13
N SER A 319 -3.38 5.15 -3.78
CA SER A 319 -3.85 5.50 -2.43
C SER A 319 -3.12 4.66 -1.39
N ILE A 320 -3.03 5.15 -0.14
CA ILE A 320 -2.39 4.38 0.93
C ILE A 320 -3.12 3.05 1.15
N ALA A 321 -4.45 3.04 1.07
CA ALA A 321 -5.25 1.82 1.16
C ALA A 321 -4.89 0.83 0.03
N ASP A 322 -4.88 1.27 -1.22
CA ASP A 322 -4.52 0.42 -2.38
C ASP A 322 -3.10 -0.10 -2.29
N TYR A 323 -2.16 0.73 -1.84
CA TYR A 323 -0.77 0.32 -1.65
C TYR A 323 -0.63 -0.75 -0.55
N LEU A 324 -1.33 -0.59 0.58
CA LEU A 324 -1.33 -1.61 1.64
C LEU A 324 -2.00 -2.91 1.17
N THR A 325 -3.06 -2.82 0.36
CA THR A 325 -3.69 -3.99 -0.28
C THR A 325 -2.73 -4.68 -1.26
N LEU A 326 -1.98 -3.91 -2.06
CA LEU A 326 -0.94 -4.45 -2.93
C LEU A 326 0.12 -5.22 -2.12
N LEU A 327 0.61 -4.66 -1.01
CA LEU A 327 1.58 -5.35 -0.15
C LEU A 327 1.04 -6.67 0.40
N LYS A 328 -0.23 -6.70 0.82
CA LYS A 328 -0.90 -7.92 1.30
C LYS A 328 -1.01 -8.97 0.19
N LEU A 329 -1.47 -8.57 -0.99
CA LEU A 329 -1.64 -9.45 -2.15
C LEU A 329 -0.32 -10.07 -2.60
N LEU A 330 0.76 -9.29 -2.62
CA LEU A 330 2.08 -9.78 -2.98
C LEU A 330 2.69 -10.69 -1.90
N ALA A 331 2.26 -10.57 -0.64
CA ALA A 331 2.69 -11.42 0.47
C ALA A 331 1.84 -12.69 0.66
N LEU A 332 0.80 -12.91 -0.16
CA LEU A 332 -0.03 -14.10 -0.05
C LEU A 332 0.78 -15.38 -0.35
N PRO A 333 0.70 -16.42 0.50
CA PRO A 333 1.35 -17.69 0.23
C PRO A 333 0.73 -18.33 -1.02
N ARG A 334 1.57 -18.69 -2.00
CA ARG A 334 1.11 -19.32 -3.24
C ARG A 334 1.45 -20.80 -3.27
N PRO A 335 0.54 -21.67 -3.75
CA PRO A 335 0.86 -23.07 -3.97
C PRO A 335 1.96 -23.19 -5.04
N ALA A 336 2.89 -24.13 -4.84
CA ALA A 336 3.98 -24.36 -5.79
C ALA A 336 3.42 -24.77 -7.16
N GLY A 337 3.78 -24.04 -8.23
CA GLY A 337 3.29 -24.28 -9.60
C GLY A 337 3.29 -23.03 -10.50
N ALA A 338 2.73 -23.14 -11.71
CA ALA A 338 2.79 -22.12 -12.77
C ALA A 338 2.20 -20.74 -12.40
N LEU A 339 1.30 -20.67 -11.40
CA LEU A 339 0.75 -19.40 -10.89
C LEU A 339 1.75 -18.57 -10.05
N ALA A 340 2.81 -19.20 -9.53
CA ALA A 340 3.89 -18.48 -8.87
C ALA A 340 4.73 -17.64 -9.86
N ALA A 341 4.66 -17.93 -11.17
CA ALA A 341 5.47 -17.26 -12.19
C ALA A 341 4.85 -15.95 -12.74
N VAL A 342 3.56 -15.70 -12.51
CA VAL A 342 2.84 -14.60 -13.17
C VAL A 342 2.90 -13.29 -12.38
N MET A 343 2.98 -13.36 -11.06
CA MET A 343 3.16 -12.18 -10.20
C MET A 343 4.33 -12.39 -9.23
N PRO A 344 5.13 -11.37 -8.93
CA PRO A 344 6.22 -11.48 -7.97
C PRO A 344 5.65 -11.67 -6.54
N THR A 345 6.44 -12.23 -5.62
CA THR A 345 6.04 -12.52 -4.23
C THR A 345 6.94 -11.82 -3.23
N LEU A 346 6.37 -11.18 -2.22
CA LEU A 346 7.09 -10.64 -1.07
C LEU A 346 7.14 -11.66 0.08
N ALA A 347 8.23 -11.64 0.85
CA ALA A 347 8.38 -12.48 2.04
C ALA A 347 7.48 -12.00 3.21
N ALA A 348 7.20 -10.70 3.27
CA ALA A 348 6.32 -10.07 4.24
C ALA A 348 5.55 -8.93 3.57
N SER A 349 4.47 -8.44 4.17
CA SER A 349 3.73 -7.27 3.65
C SER A 349 4.47 -5.94 3.87
N GLU A 350 5.80 -5.93 3.70
CA GLU A 350 6.66 -4.75 3.79
C GLU A 350 7.90 -4.89 2.91
N ILE A 351 8.46 -3.76 2.50
CA ILE A 351 9.74 -3.71 1.80
C ILE A 351 10.86 -3.68 2.85
N THR A 352 11.77 -4.65 2.82
CA THR A 352 12.96 -4.70 3.69
C THR A 352 14.27 -4.75 2.92
N SER A 353 14.21 -5.00 1.62
CA SER A 353 15.36 -5.16 0.75
C SER A 353 15.12 -4.49 -0.60
N LEU A 354 16.20 -4.25 -1.34
CA LEU A 354 16.12 -3.79 -2.73
C LEU A 354 15.33 -4.76 -3.63
N ALA A 355 15.41 -6.07 -3.33
CA ALA A 355 14.64 -7.09 -4.03
C ALA A 355 13.13 -6.92 -3.79
N ASP A 356 12.71 -6.72 -2.54
CA ASP A 356 11.30 -6.46 -2.21
C ASP A 356 10.78 -5.21 -2.93
N LEU A 357 11.58 -4.15 -3.00
CA LEU A 357 11.20 -2.93 -3.72
C LEU A 357 10.94 -3.21 -5.21
N HIS A 358 11.79 -4.04 -5.83
CA HIS A 358 11.60 -4.44 -7.21
C HIS A 358 10.34 -5.29 -7.40
N THR A 359 10.09 -6.24 -6.48
CA THR A 359 8.87 -7.05 -6.44
C THR A 359 7.61 -6.19 -6.36
N VAL A 360 7.59 -5.18 -5.47
CA VAL A 360 6.47 -4.22 -5.36
C VAL A 360 6.31 -3.41 -6.65
N ALA A 361 7.41 -2.88 -7.20
CA ALA A 361 7.37 -2.11 -8.44
C ALA A 361 6.83 -2.93 -9.63
N GLN A 362 7.25 -4.19 -9.76
CA GLN A 362 6.77 -5.11 -10.78
C GLN A 362 5.29 -5.47 -10.58
N GLY A 363 4.85 -5.68 -9.33
CA GLY A 363 3.44 -5.93 -9.02
C GLY A 363 2.54 -4.76 -9.42
N ALA A 364 2.98 -3.53 -9.14
CA ALA A 364 2.27 -2.32 -9.56
C ALA A 364 2.24 -2.17 -11.10
N ASP A 365 3.37 -2.41 -11.78
CA ASP A 365 3.44 -2.37 -13.25
C ASP A 365 2.51 -3.41 -13.89
N TRP A 366 2.45 -4.62 -13.30
CA TRP A 366 1.56 -5.68 -13.76
C TRP A 366 0.09 -5.28 -13.61
N LEU A 367 -0.31 -4.74 -12.46
CA LEU A 367 -1.68 -4.26 -12.24
C LEU A 367 -2.07 -3.16 -13.24
N HIS A 368 -1.16 -2.21 -13.45
CA HIS A 368 -1.36 -1.16 -14.44
C HIS A 368 -1.50 -1.73 -15.86
N ALA A 369 -0.69 -2.73 -16.23
CA ALA A 369 -0.81 -3.41 -17.52
C ALA A 369 -2.14 -4.18 -17.67
N GLN A 370 -2.65 -4.77 -16.59
CA GLN A 370 -3.95 -5.46 -16.57
C GLN A 370 -5.14 -4.50 -16.42
N LYS A 371 -4.89 -3.20 -16.18
CA LYS A 371 -5.91 -2.19 -15.87
C LYS A 371 -6.79 -2.57 -14.66
N LEU A 372 -6.17 -3.19 -13.66
CA LEU A 372 -6.83 -3.58 -12.41
C LEU A 372 -6.29 -2.74 -11.25
N THR A 373 -7.16 -2.40 -10.30
CA THR A 373 -6.74 -1.82 -9.02
C THR A 373 -6.40 -2.93 -8.02
N PRO A 374 -5.55 -2.65 -7.00
CA PRO A 374 -5.30 -3.61 -5.92
C PRO A 374 -6.59 -4.08 -5.23
N ALA A 375 -7.54 -3.18 -4.98
CA ALA A 375 -8.82 -3.55 -4.38
C ALA A 375 -9.67 -4.49 -5.27
N GLN A 376 -9.69 -4.28 -6.58
CA GLN A 376 -10.37 -5.18 -7.52
C GLN A 376 -9.73 -6.56 -7.54
N LEU A 377 -8.40 -6.62 -7.54
CA LEU A 377 -7.69 -7.89 -7.48
C LEU A 377 -7.94 -8.61 -6.15
N ASP A 378 -7.94 -7.89 -5.02
CA ASP A 378 -8.27 -8.46 -3.72
C ASP A 378 -9.68 -9.06 -3.70
N PHE A 379 -10.67 -8.34 -4.24
CA PHE A 379 -12.02 -8.87 -4.38
C PHE A 379 -12.05 -10.16 -5.23
N LEU A 380 -11.33 -10.19 -6.36
CA LEU A 380 -11.27 -11.37 -7.23
C LEU A 380 -10.62 -12.58 -6.55
N VAL A 381 -9.62 -12.35 -5.71
CA VAL A 381 -8.83 -13.42 -5.06
C VAL A 381 -9.49 -13.90 -3.77
N SER A 382 -10.01 -12.99 -2.96
CA SER A 382 -10.46 -13.28 -1.59
C SER A 382 -11.98 -13.24 -1.42
N GLY A 383 -12.71 -12.66 -2.38
CA GLY A 383 -14.15 -12.39 -2.27
C GLY A 383 -14.50 -11.28 -1.26
N HIS A 384 -13.51 -10.62 -0.64
CA HIS A 384 -13.75 -9.52 0.28
C HIS A 384 -14.16 -8.26 -0.49
N LEU A 385 -15.32 -7.70 -0.14
CA LEU A 385 -15.74 -6.37 -0.56
C LEU A 385 -15.30 -5.38 0.52
N ASP A 386 -14.35 -4.52 0.19
CA ASP A 386 -14.04 -3.37 1.03
C ASP A 386 -15.19 -2.36 0.94
N GLN A 387 -15.96 -2.25 2.03
CA GLN A 387 -17.17 -1.41 2.08
C GLN A 387 -16.85 0.08 1.85
N ASP A 388 -15.61 0.50 2.12
CA ASP A 388 -15.15 1.88 1.93
C ASP A 388 -14.74 2.20 0.47
N ALA A 389 -14.54 1.17 -0.38
CA ALA A 389 -14.15 1.32 -1.78
C ALA A 389 -15.35 1.34 -2.76
N LEU A 390 -16.57 1.18 -2.25
CA LEU A 390 -17.78 1.29 -3.05
C LEU A 390 -17.99 2.76 -3.46
N PRO A 391 -18.20 3.06 -4.76
CA PRO A 391 -18.68 4.38 -5.16
C PRO A 391 -19.94 4.70 -4.36
N SER A 392 -20.12 5.96 -3.99
CA SER A 392 -21.26 6.51 -3.22
C SER A 392 -22.65 6.28 -3.86
N VAL A 393 -22.72 5.46 -4.91
CA VAL A 393 -23.92 5.07 -5.67
C VAL A 393 -24.69 3.92 -4.99
N VAL A 394 -24.18 3.31 -3.91
CA VAL A 394 -25.00 2.39 -3.09
C VAL A 394 -25.87 3.19 -2.13
N GLU A 395 -26.72 4.06 -2.68
CA GLU A 395 -27.99 4.37 -2.03
C GLU A 395 -28.84 3.11 -2.07
N VAL A 396 -29.00 2.50 -0.89
CA VAL A 396 -30.13 1.65 -0.49
C VAL A 396 -30.26 0.31 -1.21
N LEU A 397 -29.58 -0.71 -0.68
CA LEU A 397 -30.28 -1.92 -0.25
C LEU A 397 -29.72 -2.34 1.11
N THR A 398 -30.27 -1.79 2.19
CA THR A 398 -30.09 -2.40 3.51
C THR A 398 -30.56 -3.86 3.44
N PRO A 399 -30.04 -4.79 4.27
CA PRO A 399 -30.51 -6.18 4.27
C PRO A 399 -32.04 -6.31 4.38
N VAL A 400 -32.68 -5.35 5.05
CA VAL A 400 -34.14 -5.22 5.13
C VAL A 400 -34.76 -4.80 3.79
N ALA A 401 -34.18 -3.83 3.09
CA ALA A 401 -34.64 -3.42 1.76
C ALA A 401 -34.40 -4.51 0.70
N ALA A 402 -33.28 -5.23 0.76
CA ALA A 402 -33.01 -6.40 -0.09
C ALA A 402 -33.99 -7.54 0.20
N ALA A 403 -34.24 -7.84 1.48
CA ALA A 403 -35.24 -8.82 1.87
C ALA A 403 -36.65 -8.41 1.44
N THR A 404 -37.01 -7.13 1.55
CA THR A 404 -38.31 -6.60 1.10
C THR A 404 -38.42 -6.64 -0.43
N ALA A 405 -37.34 -6.34 -1.17
CA ALA A 405 -37.30 -6.45 -2.63
C ALA A 405 -37.39 -7.92 -3.09
N LEU A 406 -36.68 -8.85 -2.43
CA LEU A 406 -36.79 -10.29 -2.66
C LEU A 406 -38.17 -10.85 -2.26
N THR A 407 -38.79 -10.31 -1.20
CA THR A 407 -40.14 -10.69 -0.79
C THR A 407 -41.18 -10.18 -1.78
N ASN A 408 -41.03 -8.94 -2.28
CA ASN A 408 -41.87 -8.38 -3.33
C ASN A 408 -41.68 -9.11 -4.67
N TYR A 409 -40.44 -9.50 -5.01
CA TYR A 409 -40.16 -10.36 -6.16
C TYR A 409 -40.79 -11.75 -5.96
N GLY A 410 -40.75 -12.30 -4.74
CA GLY A 410 -41.45 -13.52 -4.33
C GLY A 410 -42.98 -13.43 -4.46
N HIS A 411 -43.57 -12.27 -4.20
CA HIS A 411 -45.00 -12.03 -4.42
C HIS A 411 -45.36 -11.99 -5.91
N HIS A 412 -44.48 -11.51 -6.79
CA HIS A 412 -44.66 -11.58 -8.24
C HIS A 412 -44.45 -13.00 -8.82
N ILE A 413 -43.68 -13.86 -8.15
CA ILE A 413 -43.52 -15.26 -8.55
C ILE A 413 -44.83 -16.05 -8.43
N VAL A 414 -45.77 -15.63 -7.57
CA VAL A 414 -47.10 -16.25 -7.46
C VAL A 414 -47.93 -16.04 -8.74
N GLU A 415 -47.66 -14.99 -9.52
CA GLU A 415 -48.29 -14.75 -10.84
C GLU A 415 -47.80 -15.75 -11.92
N TRP A 416 -46.71 -16.49 -11.65
CA TRP A 416 -46.16 -17.52 -12.54
C TRP A 416 -46.45 -18.95 -12.08
N ALA A 417 -47.19 -19.13 -10.98
CA ALA A 417 -47.64 -20.44 -10.54
C ALA A 417 -48.58 -21.05 -11.59
N VAL A 418 -48.28 -22.28 -12.01
CA VAL A 418 -49.11 -23.02 -12.96
C VAL A 418 -50.32 -23.58 -12.21
N THR A 419 -51.39 -22.79 -12.18
CA THR A 419 -52.69 -23.14 -11.60
C THR A 419 -53.71 -23.50 -12.69
N ALA A 420 -54.80 -24.17 -12.31
CA ALA A 420 -55.87 -24.48 -13.26
C ALA A 420 -56.40 -23.22 -13.95
N GLU A 421 -56.54 -22.12 -13.20
CA GLU A 421 -57.01 -20.83 -13.72
C GLU A 421 -56.04 -20.22 -14.75
N THR A 422 -54.72 -20.31 -14.52
CA THR A 422 -53.70 -19.84 -15.48
C THR A 422 -53.57 -20.70 -16.74
N LEU A 423 -54.06 -21.95 -16.71
CA LEU A 423 -54.06 -22.87 -17.85
C LEU A 423 -55.37 -22.84 -18.66
N VAL A 424 -56.43 -22.22 -18.13
CA VAL A 424 -57.68 -22.04 -18.88
C VAL A 424 -57.43 -21.10 -20.06
N ARG A 425 -57.65 -21.63 -21.26
CA ARG A 425 -57.61 -20.88 -22.52
C ARG A 425 -58.87 -21.20 -23.31
N VAL A 426 -59.12 -20.48 -24.41
CA VAL A 426 -60.31 -20.67 -25.28
C VAL A 426 -60.49 -22.14 -25.71
N ASP A 427 -59.38 -22.89 -25.79
CA ASP A 427 -59.25 -24.29 -26.19
C ASP A 427 -59.12 -25.28 -25.01
N ILE A 428 -58.87 -24.82 -23.77
CA ILE A 428 -58.71 -25.66 -22.57
C ILE A 428 -59.79 -25.31 -21.55
N LYS A 429 -60.78 -26.21 -21.44
CA LYS A 429 -61.89 -26.04 -20.48
C LYS A 429 -61.42 -26.19 -19.03
N PRO A 430 -62.06 -25.52 -18.06
CA PRO A 430 -61.65 -25.54 -16.65
C PRO A 430 -61.41 -26.93 -16.05
N ALA A 431 -62.30 -27.89 -16.29
CA ALA A 431 -62.14 -29.26 -15.77
C ALA A 431 -60.91 -30.00 -16.35
N ALA A 432 -60.50 -29.68 -17.58
CA ALA A 432 -59.30 -30.24 -18.20
C ALA A 432 -58.04 -29.58 -17.63
N ALA A 433 -58.06 -28.27 -17.39
CA ALA A 433 -56.96 -27.53 -16.76
C ALA A 433 -56.68 -28.01 -15.33
N GLU A 434 -57.72 -28.27 -14.52
CA GLU A 434 -57.57 -28.87 -13.18
C GLU A 434 -56.93 -30.25 -13.24
N SER A 435 -57.37 -31.10 -14.18
CA SER A 435 -56.81 -32.44 -14.36
C SER A 435 -55.32 -32.40 -14.78
N MET A 436 -54.93 -31.41 -15.58
CA MET A 436 -53.54 -31.21 -16.01
C MET A 436 -52.63 -30.78 -14.85
N VAL A 437 -53.07 -29.85 -14.00
CA VAL A 437 -52.29 -29.45 -12.81
C VAL A 437 -52.12 -30.62 -11.85
N VAL A 438 -53.17 -31.40 -11.60
CA VAL A 438 -53.09 -32.61 -10.78
C VAL A 438 -52.10 -33.63 -11.36
N ALA A 439 -52.09 -33.80 -12.69
CA ALA A 439 -51.15 -34.69 -13.35
C ALA A 439 -49.70 -34.20 -13.23
N LEU A 440 -49.45 -32.89 -13.36
CA LEU A 440 -48.10 -32.29 -13.25
C LEU A 440 -47.56 -32.33 -11.81
N VAL A 441 -48.42 -32.14 -10.80
CA VAL A 441 -48.06 -32.31 -9.38
C VAL A 441 -47.76 -33.78 -9.08
N LYS A 442 -48.58 -34.70 -9.61
CA LYS A 442 -48.34 -36.16 -9.45
C LYS A 442 -47.08 -36.62 -10.16
N ALA A 443 -46.72 -36.01 -11.28
CA ALA A 443 -45.47 -36.22 -12.01
C ALA A 443 -44.24 -35.62 -11.29
N GLY A 444 -44.44 -34.87 -10.20
CA GLY A 444 -43.36 -34.28 -9.41
C GLY A 444 -42.71 -33.06 -10.05
N LEU A 445 -43.22 -32.58 -11.18
CA LEU A 445 -42.74 -31.41 -11.91
C LEU A 445 -43.20 -30.11 -11.24
N LEU A 446 -44.38 -30.13 -10.61
CA LEU A 446 -44.90 -29.04 -9.78
C LEU A 446 -44.98 -29.47 -8.30
N ASP A 447 -44.85 -28.53 -7.39
CA ASP A 447 -45.26 -28.70 -5.99
C ASP A 447 -46.76 -28.45 -5.78
N GLN A 448 -47.25 -28.70 -4.57
CA GLN A 448 -48.68 -28.56 -4.24
C GLN A 448 -49.20 -27.11 -4.34
N SER A 449 -48.31 -26.12 -4.48
CA SER A 449 -48.61 -24.71 -4.72
C SER A 449 -48.55 -24.31 -6.20
N GLY A 450 -48.30 -25.25 -7.13
CA GLY A 450 -48.23 -24.97 -8.57
C GLY A 450 -46.89 -24.42 -9.04
N MET A 451 -45.84 -24.50 -8.21
CA MET A 451 -44.49 -24.03 -8.55
C MET A 451 -43.64 -25.18 -9.09
N LEU A 452 -42.81 -24.89 -10.11
CA LEU A 452 -41.89 -25.86 -10.68
C LEU A 452 -40.85 -26.32 -9.64
N LYS A 453 -40.79 -27.63 -9.40
CA LYS A 453 -39.75 -28.22 -8.54
C LYS A 453 -38.45 -28.29 -9.34
N PRO A 454 -37.34 -27.67 -8.87
CA PRO A 454 -36.05 -27.88 -9.50
C PRO A 454 -35.64 -29.35 -9.32
N SER A 455 -35.40 -30.05 -10.44
CA SER A 455 -34.97 -31.44 -10.44
C SER A 455 -33.57 -31.57 -9.82
N LYS A 456 -33.51 -32.04 -8.57
CA LYS A 456 -32.27 -32.50 -7.94
C LYS A 456 -31.80 -33.76 -8.66
N VAL A 457 -30.84 -33.64 -9.57
CA VAL A 457 -30.00 -34.79 -9.94
C VAL A 457 -28.73 -34.72 -9.11
N SER A 458 -28.64 -35.56 -8.09
CA SER A 458 -27.38 -35.85 -7.40
C SER A 458 -26.50 -36.66 -8.35
N LEU A 459 -25.41 -36.07 -8.85
CA LEU A 459 -24.39 -36.77 -9.64
C LEU A 459 -23.23 -37.15 -8.71
N THR A 460 -23.05 -38.44 -8.47
CA THR A 460 -21.93 -38.99 -7.70
C THR A 460 -21.13 -39.98 -8.55
N THR A 461 -20.61 -39.53 -9.70
CA THR A 461 -19.59 -40.21 -10.54
C THR A 461 -19.17 -39.25 -11.66
N GLU A 462 -17.96 -39.40 -12.23
CA GLU A 462 -17.45 -38.60 -13.37
C GLU A 462 -18.27 -38.84 -14.64
N GLU A 463 -19.49 -38.30 -14.67
CA GLU A 463 -20.41 -38.39 -15.79
C GLU A 463 -20.35 -37.08 -16.57
N VAL A 464 -19.91 -37.17 -17.84
CA VAL A 464 -19.94 -36.01 -18.74
C VAL A 464 -21.29 -35.99 -19.44
N ARG A 465 -22.05 -34.92 -19.21
CA ARG A 465 -23.30 -34.66 -19.93
C ARG A 465 -22.98 -33.98 -21.26
N LEU A 466 -23.54 -34.53 -22.34
CA LEU A 466 -23.36 -34.05 -23.69
C LEU A 466 -24.72 -33.58 -24.24
N ALA A 467 -24.78 -32.32 -24.65
CA ALA A 467 -25.95 -31.75 -25.30
C ALA A 467 -25.79 -31.85 -26.82
N LEU A 468 -26.63 -32.63 -27.49
CA LEU A 468 -26.70 -32.74 -28.94
C LEU A 468 -28.11 -32.36 -29.40
N ALA A 469 -28.23 -31.70 -30.54
CA ALA A 469 -29.55 -31.54 -31.16
C ALA A 469 -29.80 -32.78 -32.06
N PRO A 470 -30.79 -33.65 -31.80
CA PRO A 470 -31.94 -33.52 -30.90
C PRO A 470 -31.94 -34.43 -29.63
N ARG A 471 -30.79 -34.93 -29.16
CA ARG A 471 -30.69 -35.94 -28.07
C ARG A 471 -29.79 -35.48 -26.92
N PHE A 472 -30.20 -35.78 -25.69
CA PHE A 472 -29.31 -35.65 -24.53
C PHE A 472 -28.55 -36.95 -24.33
N MET A 473 -27.24 -36.86 -24.12
CA MET A 473 -26.41 -38.05 -23.97
C MET A 473 -25.52 -37.94 -22.73
N LEU A 474 -25.22 -39.08 -22.13
CA LEU A 474 -24.37 -39.18 -20.95
C LEU A 474 -23.35 -40.28 -21.18
N PHE A 475 -22.08 -39.94 -21.00
CA PHE A 475 -21.00 -40.90 -21.13
C PHE A 475 -20.50 -41.33 -19.75
N ASP A 476 -20.52 -42.64 -19.52
CA ASP A 476 -19.88 -43.28 -18.37
C ASP A 476 -18.54 -43.87 -18.83
N SER A 477 -17.46 -43.22 -18.42
CA SER A 477 -16.08 -43.59 -18.78
C SER A 477 -15.59 -44.87 -18.09
N GLN A 478 -16.23 -45.28 -16.99
CA GLN A 478 -15.88 -46.50 -16.27
C GLN A 478 -16.56 -47.71 -16.90
N ALA A 479 -17.86 -47.60 -17.18
CA ALA A 479 -18.61 -48.65 -17.85
C ALA A 479 -18.36 -48.70 -19.37
N ASN A 480 -17.79 -47.64 -19.95
CA ASN A 480 -17.61 -47.44 -21.38
C ASN A 480 -18.94 -47.56 -22.16
N ILE A 481 -19.98 -46.95 -21.59
CA ILE A 481 -21.35 -46.96 -22.12
C ILE A 481 -21.80 -45.53 -22.36
N LEU A 482 -22.46 -45.33 -23.50
CA LEU A 482 -23.08 -44.08 -23.86
C LEU A 482 -24.59 -44.20 -23.69
N TYR A 483 -25.14 -43.43 -22.77
CA TYR A 483 -26.57 -43.39 -22.49
C TYR A 483 -27.23 -42.30 -23.33
N GLU A 484 -28.42 -42.58 -23.84
CA GLU A 484 -29.25 -41.63 -24.59
C GLU A 484 -30.54 -41.30 -23.82
N SER A 485 -30.96 -40.05 -23.93
CA SER A 485 -32.22 -39.54 -23.41
C SER A 485 -32.98 -38.85 -24.53
N SER A 486 -34.21 -39.32 -24.76
CA SER A 486 -35.17 -38.72 -25.69
C SER A 486 -36.11 -37.72 -25.00
N ASP A 487 -36.00 -37.56 -23.68
CA ASP A 487 -36.83 -36.71 -22.82
C ASP A 487 -36.01 -35.62 -22.12
N HIS A 488 -34.94 -35.18 -22.76
CA HIS A 488 -34.10 -34.05 -22.33
C HIS A 488 -33.43 -34.20 -20.95
N GLY A 489 -33.11 -35.44 -20.58
CA GLY A 489 -32.36 -35.79 -19.37
C GLY A 489 -33.21 -36.35 -18.23
N ASP A 490 -34.52 -36.54 -18.43
CA ASP A 490 -35.42 -37.10 -17.42
C ASP A 490 -35.25 -38.63 -17.26
N SER A 491 -34.96 -39.34 -18.35
CA SER A 491 -34.58 -40.75 -18.33
C SER A 491 -33.50 -41.08 -19.35
N PHE A 492 -32.61 -42.00 -18.97
CA PHE A 492 -31.49 -42.43 -19.79
C PHE A 492 -31.62 -43.93 -20.10
N ARG A 493 -31.48 -44.27 -21.38
CA ARG A 493 -31.40 -45.65 -21.85
C ARG A 493 -29.95 -45.95 -22.21
N ALA A 494 -29.44 -47.09 -21.77
CA ALA A 494 -28.10 -47.54 -22.16
C ALA A 494 -28.08 -47.79 -23.67
N GLY A 495 -27.16 -47.12 -24.39
CA GLY A 495 -26.86 -47.41 -25.77
C GLY A 495 -25.99 -48.66 -25.92
N ALA A 496 -25.55 -48.95 -27.14
CA ALA A 496 -24.63 -50.05 -27.41
C ALA A 496 -23.28 -49.84 -26.70
N GLN A 497 -22.62 -50.93 -26.28
CA GLN A 497 -21.24 -50.83 -25.79
C GLN A 497 -20.33 -50.26 -26.88
N LEU A 498 -19.48 -49.33 -26.48
CA LEU A 498 -18.58 -48.64 -27.39
C LEU A 498 -17.47 -49.60 -27.85
N THR A 499 -17.14 -49.55 -29.14
CA THR A 499 -16.18 -50.47 -29.77
C THR A 499 -14.73 -50.24 -29.32
N ALA A 500 -14.44 -49.09 -28.71
CA ALA A 500 -13.14 -48.74 -28.15
C ALA A 500 -13.31 -48.20 -26.72
N ASN A 501 -12.27 -48.31 -25.89
CA ASN A 501 -12.26 -47.83 -24.52
C ASN A 501 -12.03 -46.31 -24.49
N PHE A 502 -13.10 -45.55 -24.66
CA PHE A 502 -13.02 -44.10 -24.67
C PHE A 502 -12.75 -43.56 -23.26
N GLU A 503 -11.89 -42.56 -23.19
CA GLU A 503 -11.57 -41.85 -21.94
C GLU A 503 -12.33 -40.52 -21.86
N ARG A 504 -12.52 -39.89 -23.02
CA ARG A 504 -13.22 -38.62 -23.18
C ARG A 504 -14.11 -38.66 -24.41
N ILE A 505 -15.31 -38.11 -24.29
CA ILE A 505 -16.24 -37.87 -25.39
C ILE A 505 -16.74 -36.43 -25.29
N ALA A 506 -16.82 -35.75 -26.42
CA ALA A 506 -17.34 -34.40 -26.55
C ALA A 506 -18.32 -34.31 -27.73
N ALA A 507 -19.22 -33.33 -27.69
CA ALA A 507 -20.25 -33.11 -28.69
C ALA A 507 -20.08 -31.74 -29.35
N ALA A 508 -20.14 -31.68 -30.69
CA ALA A 508 -20.29 -30.43 -31.44
C ALA A 508 -21.41 -30.58 -32.46
N GLY A 509 -22.53 -29.88 -32.23
CA GLY A 509 -23.70 -29.97 -33.10
C GLY A 509 -24.33 -31.36 -33.09
N ALA A 510 -24.30 -32.05 -34.23
CA ALA A 510 -24.80 -33.42 -34.40
C ALA A 510 -23.69 -34.49 -34.37
N HIS A 511 -22.43 -34.08 -34.14
CA HIS A 511 -21.26 -34.96 -34.20
C HIS A 511 -20.69 -35.21 -32.81
N LEU A 512 -20.18 -36.42 -32.62
CA LEU A 512 -19.43 -36.83 -31.44
C LEU A 512 -17.96 -37.00 -31.78
N PHE A 513 -17.11 -36.59 -30.83
CA PHE A 513 -15.66 -36.71 -30.90
C PHE A 513 -15.19 -37.43 -29.65
N ALA A 514 -14.30 -38.41 -29.79
CA ALA A 514 -13.80 -39.18 -28.67
C ALA A 514 -12.29 -39.36 -28.75
N VAL A 515 -11.67 -39.57 -27.59
CA VAL A 515 -10.27 -40.00 -27.47
C VAL A 515 -10.26 -41.28 -26.64
N ASP A 516 -9.59 -42.31 -27.14
CA ASP A 516 -9.40 -43.56 -26.40
C ASP A 516 -8.23 -43.47 -25.41
N ARG A 517 -8.12 -44.44 -24.50
CA ARG A 517 -7.02 -44.51 -23.53
C ARG A 517 -5.63 -44.67 -24.15
N ASN A 518 -5.54 -44.96 -25.45
CA ASN A 518 -4.27 -45.04 -26.20
C ASN A 518 -3.93 -43.72 -26.89
N GLY A 519 -4.77 -42.69 -26.73
CA GLY A 519 -4.62 -41.37 -27.31
C GLY A 519 -5.08 -41.25 -28.77
N TRP A 520 -5.84 -42.21 -29.29
CA TRP A 520 -6.37 -42.15 -30.65
C TRP A 520 -7.70 -41.38 -30.68
N GLY A 521 -7.85 -40.50 -31.67
CA GLY A 521 -9.07 -39.71 -31.85
C GLY A 521 -10.07 -40.37 -32.80
N TYR A 522 -11.35 -40.27 -32.43
CA TYR A 522 -12.48 -40.86 -33.14
C TYR A 522 -13.58 -39.83 -33.37
N VAL A 523 -14.34 -40.03 -34.45
CA VAL A 523 -15.50 -39.22 -34.82
C VAL A 523 -16.69 -40.14 -35.09
N SER A 524 -17.86 -39.74 -34.61
CA SER A 524 -19.15 -40.36 -34.92
C SER A 524 -20.13 -39.31 -35.44
N ASP A 525 -20.80 -39.63 -36.54
CA ASP A 525 -21.83 -38.78 -37.18
C ASP A 525 -23.25 -39.29 -36.90
N ASP A 526 -23.37 -40.38 -36.15
CA ASP A 526 -24.62 -41.12 -35.92
C ASP A 526 -24.88 -41.32 -34.42
N TYR A 527 -24.51 -40.33 -33.60
CA TYR A 527 -24.73 -40.31 -32.16
C TYR A 527 -24.11 -41.51 -31.42
N GLY A 528 -22.92 -41.95 -31.87
CA GLY A 528 -22.12 -42.97 -31.20
C GLY A 528 -22.44 -44.40 -31.62
N ALA A 529 -23.32 -44.60 -32.61
CA ALA A 529 -23.63 -45.94 -33.14
C ALA A 529 -22.46 -46.51 -33.96
N THR A 530 -21.76 -45.67 -34.72
CA THR A 530 -20.52 -46.02 -35.43
C THR A 530 -19.44 -44.99 -35.16
N TRP A 531 -18.19 -45.47 -35.08
CA TRP A 531 -17.02 -44.65 -34.84
C TRP A 531 -16.01 -44.87 -35.95
N ARG A 532 -15.51 -43.79 -36.54
CA ARG A 532 -14.35 -43.81 -37.45
C ARG A 532 -13.17 -43.13 -36.79
N ALA A 533 -11.97 -43.62 -37.06
CA ALA A 533 -10.71 -42.97 -36.67
C ALA A 533 -10.09 -42.32 -37.93
N PRO A 534 -10.25 -40.99 -38.14
CA PRO A 534 -9.58 -40.30 -39.24
C PRO A 534 -8.06 -40.48 -39.16
N GLN A 535 -7.37 -40.69 -40.29
CA GLN A 535 -5.91 -40.89 -40.28
C GLN A 535 -5.14 -39.77 -39.58
N LEU A 536 -5.64 -38.53 -39.64
CA LEU A 536 -5.06 -37.37 -38.96
C LEU A 536 -5.07 -37.48 -37.42
N LEU A 537 -5.98 -38.26 -36.85
CA LEU A 537 -6.16 -38.42 -35.40
C LEU A 537 -5.55 -39.72 -34.85
N GLN A 538 -4.87 -40.51 -35.69
CA GLN A 538 -4.23 -41.78 -35.30
C GLN A 538 -2.74 -41.61 -34.93
N ASN A 539 -2.11 -40.50 -35.33
CA ASN A 539 -0.66 -40.28 -35.14
C ASN A 539 -0.31 -39.30 -34.00
N ALA A 540 -1.30 -38.78 -33.29
CA ALA A 540 -1.11 -37.87 -32.17
C ALA A 540 -1.45 -38.59 -30.86
N SER A 541 -0.62 -38.48 -29.83
CA SER A 541 -0.96 -38.98 -28.49
C SER A 541 -1.91 -37.98 -27.82
N LEU A 542 -3.20 -38.08 -28.15
CA LEU A 542 -4.23 -37.15 -27.71
C LEU A 542 -4.63 -37.43 -26.25
N SER A 543 -4.96 -36.38 -25.50
CA SER A 543 -5.39 -36.46 -24.11
C SER A 543 -6.65 -35.64 -23.80
N GLU A 544 -6.92 -34.58 -24.57
CA GLU A 544 -8.12 -33.76 -24.38
C GLU A 544 -8.82 -33.37 -25.68
N ILE A 545 -10.12 -33.06 -25.53
CA ILE A 545 -10.98 -32.53 -26.60
C ILE A 545 -11.64 -31.24 -26.09
N VAL A 546 -11.44 -30.14 -26.80
CA VAL A 546 -12.09 -28.85 -26.51
C VAL A 546 -12.99 -28.47 -27.68
N ILE A 547 -14.25 -28.15 -27.36
CA ILE A 547 -15.25 -27.72 -28.34
C ILE A 547 -15.35 -26.20 -28.31
N LEU A 548 -15.04 -25.56 -29.44
CA LEU A 548 -15.20 -24.13 -29.68
C LEU A 548 -16.34 -23.90 -30.68
N PRO A 549 -16.94 -22.69 -30.76
CA PRO A 549 -18.10 -22.41 -31.61
C PRO A 549 -17.97 -22.83 -33.09
N HIS A 550 -16.74 -22.88 -33.62
CA HIS A 550 -16.47 -23.22 -35.03
C HIS A 550 -15.30 -24.22 -35.19
N LEU A 551 -14.80 -24.81 -34.11
CA LEU A 551 -13.62 -25.67 -34.15
C LEU A 551 -13.68 -26.75 -33.08
N VAL A 552 -13.21 -27.94 -33.41
CA VAL A 552 -12.92 -29.00 -32.43
C VAL A 552 -11.40 -29.11 -32.33
N VAL A 553 -10.88 -28.89 -31.13
CA VAL A 553 -9.44 -28.95 -30.85
C VAL A 553 -9.16 -30.25 -30.10
N PHE A 554 -8.28 -31.06 -30.67
CA PHE A 554 -7.70 -32.21 -29.97
C PHE A 554 -6.33 -31.80 -29.44
N MET A 555 -6.12 -31.94 -28.14
CA MET A 555 -4.85 -31.61 -27.49
C MET A 555 -4.11 -32.90 -27.17
N GLY A 556 -2.79 -32.92 -27.39
CA GLY A 556 -1.94 -34.06 -27.07
C GLY A 556 -1.00 -33.78 -25.90
N ASN A 557 -0.37 -34.84 -25.39
CA ASN A 557 0.58 -34.77 -24.26
C ASN A 557 1.97 -34.25 -24.64
N THR A 558 2.20 -33.88 -25.90
CA THR A 558 3.47 -33.36 -26.43
C THR A 558 3.19 -32.08 -27.22
N GLU A 559 4.07 -31.07 -27.07
CA GLU A 559 3.95 -29.69 -27.60
C GLU A 559 3.27 -29.52 -28.96
#